data_AF-A0A963S6M1-F1
#
_entry.id   AF-A0A963S6M1-F1
#
_cell.length_a   1.000
_cell.length_b   1.000
_cell.length_c   1.000
_cell.angle_alpha   90.00
_cell.angle_beta   90.00
_cell.angle_gamma   90.00
#
_symmetry.space_group_name_H-M   'P 1'
#
loop_
_entity.id
_entity.type
_entity.pdbx_description
1 polymer ?
#
loop_
_entity_poly.entity_id
_entity_poly.type
_entity_poly.pdbx_seq_one_letter_code
_entity_poly.pdbx_strand_id
1 'polypeptide(L)' 'MTDRFGLVAVELAEHSARLLGWRPGEFWDATPAELATALGLNRKTLATGIDRAALNQLMEHDNDADRR' A
#
# COMPACT_ATOMS: atom_id res chain seq x y z
N MET A 1 -9.61 -3.82 12.83
CA MET A 1 -8.77 -4.39 11.73
C MET A 1 -7.49 -3.57 11.49
N THR A 2 -7.40 -2.33 11.98
CA THR A 2 -6.31 -1.37 11.70
C THR A 2 -5.04 -1.55 12.55
N ASP A 3 -5.16 -1.97 13.83
CA ASP A 3 -3.98 -2.09 14.72
C ASP A 3 -2.92 -3.07 14.20
N ARG A 4 -3.36 -4.19 13.63
CA ARG A 4 -2.44 -5.20 13.09
C ARG A 4 -1.72 -4.70 11.84
N PHE A 5 -2.38 -3.85 11.03
CA PHE A 5 -1.75 -3.28 9.85
C PHE A 5 -0.62 -2.33 10.23
N GLY A 6 -0.85 -1.43 11.19
CA GLY A 6 0.18 -0.48 11.64
C GLY A 6 1.43 -1.17 12.17
N LEU A 7 1.26 -2.18 13.02
CA LEU A 7 2.38 -2.96 13.56
C LEU A 7 3.17 -3.66 12.45
N VAL A 8 2.49 -4.34 11.53
CA VAL A 8 3.14 -5.06 10.43
C VAL A 8 3.82 -4.11 9.44
N ALA A 9 3.23 -2.93 9.18
CA ALA A 9 3.82 -1.92 8.31
C ALA A 9 5.14 -1.38 8.87
N VAL A 10 5.19 -1.13 10.19
CA VAL A 10 6.43 -0.71 10.87
C VAL A 10 7.48 -1.81 10.81
N GLU A 11 7.13 -3.05 11.12
CA GLU A 11 8.06 -4.19 11.05
C GLU A 11 8.65 -4.35 9.64
N LEU A 12 7.83 -4.24 8.59
CA LEU A 12 8.29 -4.31 7.20
C LEU A 12 9.18 -3.13 6.80
N ALA A 13 8.83 -1.91 7.23
CA ALA A 13 9.64 -0.72 7.01
C ALA A 13 11.04 -0.88 7.62
N GLU A 14 11.12 -1.34 8.86
CA GLU A 14 12.41 -1.62 9.51
C GLU A 14 13.22 -2.70 8.79
N HIS A 15 12.58 -3.80 8.40
CA HIS A 15 13.26 -4.89 7.68
C HIS A 15 13.81 -4.43 6.34
N SER A 16 13.02 -3.67 5.58
CA SER A 16 13.44 -3.17 4.26
C SER A 16 14.59 -2.17 4.35
N ALA A 17 14.55 -1.22 5.29
CA ALA A 17 15.65 -0.29 5.53
C ALA A 17 16.96 -1.04 5.90
N ARG A 18 16.88 -2.05 6.79
CA ARG A 18 18.04 -2.86 7.19
C ARG A 18 18.60 -3.70 6.04
N LEU A 19 17.73 -4.33 5.24
CA LEU A 19 18.13 -5.13 4.09
C LEU A 19 18.85 -4.30 3.02
N LEU A 20 18.39 -3.07 2.79
CA LEU A 20 18.96 -2.17 1.79
C LEU A 20 20.14 -1.34 2.33
N GLY A 21 20.40 -1.38 3.63
CA GLY A 21 21.45 -0.59 4.28
C GLY A 21 21.16 0.92 4.29
N TRP A 22 19.89 1.31 4.13
CA TRP A 22 19.48 2.71 4.05
C TRP A 22 19.51 3.39 5.41
N ARG A 23 20.01 4.62 5.44
CA ARG A 23 19.83 5.53 6.57
C ARG A 23 18.37 6.00 6.63
N PRO A 24 17.89 6.49 7.78
CA PRO A 24 16.51 6.99 7.90
C PRO A 24 16.16 8.03 6.83
N GLY A 25 17.08 8.93 6.49
CA GLY A 25 16.86 9.93 5.44
C GLY A 25 16.65 9.31 4.06
N GLU A 26 17.45 8.30 3.69
CA GLU A 26 17.32 7.61 2.40
C GLU A 26 16.02 6.81 2.32
N PHE A 27 15.61 6.17 3.42
CA PHE A 27 14.36 5.43 3.48
C PHE A 27 13.12 6.34 3.33
N TRP A 28 13.11 7.49 3.99
CA TRP A 28 11.97 8.42 3.92
C TRP A 28 11.91 9.21 2.61
N ASP A 29 13.03 9.38 1.92
CA ASP A 29 13.09 10.04 0.61
C ASP A 29 12.70 9.08 -0.53
N ALA A 30 12.93 7.77 -0.35
CA ALA A 30 12.56 6.76 -1.33
C ALA A 30 11.04 6.64 -1.50
N THR A 31 10.58 6.63 -2.75
CA THR A 31 9.18 6.40 -3.08
C THR A 31 8.79 4.92 -2.90
N PRO A 32 7.50 4.60 -2.69
CA PRO A 32 7.05 3.21 -2.63
C PRO A 32 7.38 2.38 -3.88
N ALA A 33 7.43 3.02 -5.06
CA ALA A 33 7.79 2.36 -6.32
C ALA A 33 9.29 2.01 -6.39
N GLU A 34 10.14 2.90 -5.89
CA GLU A 34 11.59 2.65 -5.78
C GLU A 34 11.87 1.57 -4.74
N LEU A 35 11.20 1.61 -3.59
CA LEU A 35 11.28 0.57 -2.56
C LEU A 35 10.87 -0.81 -3.13
N ALA A 36 9.74 -0.88 -3.84
CA ALA A 36 9.30 -2.12 -4.48
C ALA A 36 10.29 -2.62 -5.55
N THR A 37 10.95 -1.70 -6.26
CA THR A 37 11.99 -2.03 -7.24
C THR A 37 13.24 -2.58 -6.56
N ALA A 38 13.72 -1.93 -5.50
CA ALA A 38 14.89 -2.34 -4.74
C ALA A 38 14.71 -3.72 -4.07
N LEU A 39 13.49 -4.03 -3.63
CA LEU A 39 13.12 -5.33 -3.05
C LEU A 39 12.84 -6.41 -4.10
N GLY A 40 12.90 -6.11 -5.40
CA GLY A 40 12.53 -7.04 -6.47
C GLY A 40 11.04 -7.44 -6.47
N LEU A 41 10.21 -6.65 -5.79
CA LEU A 41 8.75 -6.84 -5.68
C LEU A 41 8.00 -6.36 -6.92
N ASN A 42 8.71 -5.73 -7.87
CA ASN A 42 8.18 -5.32 -9.17
C ASN A 42 7.85 -6.52 -10.10
N ARG A 43 7.84 -7.76 -9.57
CA ARG A 43 7.10 -8.87 -10.19
C ARG A 43 5.66 -8.41 -10.34
N LYS A 44 5.15 -8.41 -11.58
CA LYS A 44 3.78 -8.06 -11.98
C LYS A 44 2.72 -8.70 -11.06
N THR A 45 2.50 -8.14 -9.88
CA THR A 45 1.19 -8.17 -9.26
C THR A 45 0.51 -6.98 -9.90
N LEU A 46 -0.05 -7.23 -11.08
CA LEU A 46 -1.14 -6.42 -11.58
C LEU A 46 -2.25 -6.57 -10.56
N ALA A 47 -2.19 -5.83 -9.45
CA ALA A 47 -3.40 -5.39 -8.81
C ALA A 47 -4.04 -4.49 -9.86
N THR A 48 -4.88 -5.10 -10.71
CA THR A 48 -5.87 -4.36 -11.45
C THR A 48 -6.56 -3.48 -10.42
N GLY A 49 -6.25 -2.18 -10.45
CA GLY A 49 -6.99 -1.20 -9.68
C GLY A 49 -8.48 -1.43 -9.95
N ILE A 50 -9.30 -1.18 -8.95
CA ILE A 50 -10.75 -1.21 -9.12
C ILE A 50 -11.10 -0.33 -10.31
N ASP A 51 -11.77 -0.92 -11.30
CA ASP A 51 -12.18 -0.19 -12.48
C ASP A 51 -13.30 0.80 -12.14
N ARG A 52 -13.62 1.69 -13.09
CA ARG A 52 -14.68 2.68 -12.89
C ARG A 52 -16.05 2.04 -12.59
N ALA A 53 -16.32 0.84 -13.10
CA ALA A 53 -17.58 0.17 -12.83
C ALA A 53 -17.65 -0.28 -11.36
N ALA A 54 -16.57 -0.86 -10.84
CA ALA A 54 -16.46 -1.24 -9.44
C ALA A 54 -16.52 -0.03 -8.49
N LEU A 55 -15.91 1.10 -8.87
CA LEU A 55 -16.01 2.34 -8.08
C LEU A 55 -17.44 2.89 -8.05
N ASN A 56 -18.14 2.90 -9.18
CA ASN A 56 -19.52 3.38 -9.25
C ASN A 56 -20.48 2.54 -8.40
N GLN A 57 -20.30 1.21 -8.40
CA GLN A 57 -21.09 0.29 -7.57
C GLN A 57 -20.92 0.55 -6.07
N LEU A 58 -19.69 0.87 -5.62
CA LEU A 58 -19.41 1.25 -4.25
C LEU A 58 -20.11 2.57 -3.86
N MET A 59 -20.11 3.56 -4.75
CA MET A 59 -20.78 4.85 -4.53
C MET A 59 -22.31 4.70 -4.47
N GLU A 60 -22.90 3.84 -5.30
CA GLU A 60 -24.34 3.55 -5.29
C GLU A 60 -24.77 2.90 -3.96
N HIS A 61 -24.01 1.90 -3.50
CA HIS A 61 -24.29 1.20 -2.24
C HIS A 61 -24.19 2.11 -1.00
N ASP A 62 -23.23 3.04 -0.97
CA ASP A 62 -23.06 3.99 0.15
C ASP A 62 -24.23 4.98 0.21
N ASN A 63 -24.66 5.48 -0.96
CA ASN A 63 -25.78 6.42 -1.08
C ASN A 63 -27.14 5.79 -0.71
N ASP A 64 -27.30 4.49 -0.95
CA ASP A 64 -28.48 3.73 -0.54
C ASP A 64 -28.48 3.40 0.96
N ALA A 65 -27.30 3.28 1.58
CA ALA A 65 -27.15 3.07 3.02
C ALA A 65 -27.45 4.34 3.83
N ASP A 66 -27.07 5.52 3.31
CA ASP A 66 -27.37 6.83 3.92
C ASP A 66 -28.86 7.22 3.83
N ARG A 67 -29.65 6.52 2.99
CA ARG A 67 -31.07 6.83 2.74
C ARG A 67 -32.05 6.00 3.58
N ARG A 68 -31.56 5.17 4.51
CA ARG A 68 -32.37 4.35 5.42
C ARG A 68 -32.19 4.79 6.87
#